data_AF-A0A932ZEN9-F1
#
_entry.id   AF-A0A932ZEN9-F1
#
_cell.length_a   1.000
_cell.length_b   1.000
_cell.length_c   1.000
_cell.angle_alpha   90.00
_cell.angle_beta   90.00
_cell.angle_gamma   90.00
#
_symmetry.space_group_name_H-M   'P 1'
#
loop_
_entity.id
_entity.type
_entity.pdbx_description
1 polymer ?
#
loop_
_entity_poly.entity_id
_entity_poly.type
_entity_poly.pdbx_seq_one_letter_code
_entity_poly.pdbx_strand_id
1 'polypeptide(L)' 'MPGTDGRSDTIDWSLTTWEGARREQLRRWAALTLEEIILAQEEMRELSERLSRPSSSAPGEENEG' A
#
# COMPACT_ATOMS: atom_id res chain seq x y z
N MET A 1 -34.09 8.22 0.71
CA MET A 1 -32.76 7.77 1.14
C MET A 1 -32.95 6.58 2.07
N PRO A 2 -32.68 5.34 1.64
CA PRO A 2 -32.71 4.20 2.55
C PRO A 2 -31.53 4.28 3.52
N GLY A 3 -31.78 3.93 4.78
CA GLY A 3 -30.96 4.26 5.95
C GLY A 3 -29.61 3.56 6.00
N THR A 4 -28.62 4.27 6.55
CA THR A 4 -27.34 3.74 6.99
C THR A 4 -27.55 3.00 8.31
N ASP A 5 -27.85 1.70 8.24
CA ASP A 5 -27.88 0.81 9.40
C ASP A 5 -26.46 0.59 9.95
N GLY A 6 -26.00 1.54 10.77
CA GLY A 6 -25.64 1.34 12.17
C GLY A 6 -24.74 0.19 12.65
N ARG A 7 -24.13 -0.65 11.80
CA ARG A 7 -23.02 -1.53 12.21
C ARG A 7 -21.73 -0.96 11.70
N SER A 8 -21.13 -0.06 12.49
CA SER A 8 -19.69 0.01 12.49
C SER A 8 -19.21 -1.35 13.01
N ASP A 9 -18.97 -2.30 12.11
CA ASP A 9 -18.28 -3.54 12.47
C ASP A 9 -16.95 -3.12 13.06
N THR A 10 -16.88 -3.08 14.40
CA THR A 10 -15.65 -2.75 15.11
C THR A 10 -14.66 -3.85 14.77
N ILE A 11 -13.75 -3.55 13.82
CA ILE A 11 -12.71 -4.48 13.42
C ILE A 11 -11.83 -4.73 14.65
N ASP A 12 -11.87 -5.95 15.16
CA ASP A 12 -10.99 -6.37 16.24
C ASP A 12 -9.57 -6.58 15.69
N TRP A 13 -8.74 -5.56 15.85
CA TRP A 13 -7.35 -5.57 15.41
C TRP A 13 -6.47 -6.59 16.15
N SER A 14 -6.89 -7.08 17.32
CA SER A 14 -6.11 -8.08 18.06
C SER A 14 -6.04 -9.45 17.35
N LEU A 15 -7.00 -9.71 16.45
CA LEU A 15 -7.04 -10.92 15.63
C LEU A 15 -6.16 -10.82 14.37
N THR A 16 -5.70 -9.61 14.04
CA THR A 16 -4.84 -9.42 12.87
C THR A 16 -3.41 -9.83 13.20
N THR A 17 -2.91 -10.82 12.46
CA THR A 17 -1.56 -11.36 12.64
C THR A 17 -0.77 -11.25 11.34
N TRP A 18 0.55 -11.19 11.44
CA TRP A 18 1.44 -11.23 10.27
C TRP A 18 1.17 -12.46 9.40
N GLU A 19 1.08 -13.65 10.01
CA GLU A 19 0.81 -14.89 9.28
C GLU A 19 -0.57 -14.89 8.61
N GLY A 20 -1.57 -14.30 9.27
CA GLY A 20 -2.90 -14.10 8.68
C GLY A 20 -2.85 -13.20 7.45
N ALA A 21 -2.20 -12.04 7.56
CA ALA A 21 -2.03 -11.09 6.46
C ALA A 21 -1.25 -11.71 5.29
N ARG A 22 -0.16 -12.42 5.58
CA ARG A 22 0.66 -13.11 4.57
C ARG A 22 -0.15 -14.18 3.83
N ARG A 23 -0.91 -15.02 4.54
CA ARG A 23 -1.76 -16.05 3.92
C ARG A 23 -2.83 -15.44 3.03
N GLU A 24 -3.48 -14.38 3.51
CA GLU A 24 -4.54 -13.71 2.74
C GLU A 24 -3.97 -12.99 1.51
N GLN A 25 -2.79 -12.38 1.60
CA GLN A 25 -2.08 -11.84 0.43
C GLN A 25 -1.83 -12.94 -0.61
N LEU A 26 -1.24 -14.07 -0.22
CA LEU A 26 -0.99 -15.18 -1.14
C LEU A 26 -2.28 -15.70 -1.79
N ARG A 27 -3.36 -15.83 -1.02
CA ARG A 27 -4.68 -16.25 -1.53
C ARG A 27 -5.20 -15.27 -2.59
N ARG A 28 -5.10 -13.96 -2.35
CA ARG A 28 -5.55 -12.93 -3.31
C ARG A 28 -4.69 -12.92 -4.56
N TRP A 29 -3.37 -12.97 -4.41
CA TRP A 29 -2.43 -13.02 -5.54
C TRP A 29 -2.65 -14.25 -6.42
N ALA A 30 -2.93 -15.41 -5.83
CA ALA A 30 -3.22 -16.63 -6.57
C ALA A 30 -4.56 -16.58 -7.34
N ALA A 31 -5.44 -15.64 -7.01
CA ALA A 31 -6.72 -15.46 -7.69
C ALA A 31 -6.67 -14.46 -8.85
N LEU A 32 -5.54 -13.75 -9.03
CA LEU A 32 -5.38 -12.78 -10.11
C LEU A 32 -5.16 -13.46 -11.46
N THR A 33 -5.69 -12.83 -12.50
CA THR A 33 -5.35 -13.14 -13.89
C THR A 33 -3.92 -12.68 -14.21
N LEU A 34 -3.36 -13.20 -15.31
CA LEU A 34 -2.04 -12.77 -15.77
C LEU A 34 -1.98 -11.27 -16.08
N GLU A 35 -3.05 -10.72 -16.66
CA GLU A 35 -3.16 -9.28 -16.97
C GLU A 35 -3.09 -8.43 -15.71
N GLU A 36 -3.86 -8.78 -14.67
CA GLU A 36 -3.84 -8.08 -13.38
C GLU A 36 -2.47 -8.17 -12.69
N ILE A 37 -1.78 -9.31 -12.81
CA ILE A 37 -0.43 -9.48 -12.30
C ILE A 37 0.55 -8.53 -13.01
N ILE A 38 0.48 -8.43 -14.34
CA ILE A 38 1.34 -7.54 -15.13
C ILE A 38 1.10 -6.08 -14.73
N LEU A 39 -0.17 -5.66 -14.68
CA LEU A 39 -0.53 -4.29 -14.27
C LEU A 39 0.01 -3.96 -12.88
N ALA A 40 -0.15 -4.87 -11.92
CA ALA A 40 0.38 -4.67 -10.56
C ALA A 40 1.91 -4.53 -10.54
N GLN A 41 2.64 -5.28 -11.38
CA GLN A 41 4.10 -5.13 -11.47
C GLN A 41 4.51 -3.79 -12.10
N GLU A 42 3.77 -3.31 -13.10
CA GLU A 42 4.01 -1.99 -13.71
C GLU A 42 3.78 -0.86 -12.72
N GLU A 43 2.68 -0.90 -11.96
CA GLU A 43 2.40 0.07 -10.88
C GLU A 43 3.51 0.08 -9.82
N MET A 44 4.01 -1.10 -9.43
CA MET A 44 5.12 -1.21 -8.48
C MET A 44 6.42 -0.65 -9.03
N ARG A 45 6.68 -0.79 -10.35
CA ARG A 45 7.83 -0.16 -11.00
C ARG A 45 7.74 1.36 -10.91
N GLU A 46 6.60 1.94 -11.29
CA GLU A 46 6.37 3.39 -11.22
C GLU A 46 6.50 3.93 -9.79
N LEU A 47 5.97 3.20 -8.81
CA LEU A 47 6.11 3.56 -7.41
C LEU A 47 7.58 3.55 -6.98
N SER A 48 8.34 2.52 -7.35
CA SER A 48 9.77 2.42 -7.06
C SER A 48 10.56 3.57 -7.67
N GLU A 49 10.27 3.93 -8.92
CA GLU A 49 10.89 5.06 -9.61
C GLU A 49 10.59 6.39 -8.88
N ARG A 50 9.34 6.58 -8.42
CA ARG A 50 8.95 7.77 -7.65
C ARG A 50 9.66 7.86 -6.31
N LEU A 51 9.77 6.75 -5.58
CA LEU A 51 10.43 6.70 -4.28
C LEU A 51 11.95 6.81 -4.38
N SER A 52 12.54 6.37 -5.50
CA SER A 52 13.98 6.46 -5.75
C SER A 52 14.44 7.85 -6.17
N ARG A 53 13.51 8.74 -6.56
CA ARG A 53 13.87 10.13 -6.82
C ARG A 53 14.27 10.80 -5.50
N PRO A 54 15.48 11.37 -5.40
CA PRO A 54 15.85 12.14 -4.23
C PRO A 54 14.82 13.26 -4.07
N SER A 55 14.26 13.40 -2.86
CA SER A 55 13.46 14.57 -2.53
C SER A 55 14.33 15.78 -2.81
N SER A 56 13.90 16.64 -3.74
CA SER A 56 14.51 17.95 -3.95
C SER A 56 14.15 18.83 -2.74
N SER A 57 14.71 18.47 -1.59
CA SER A 57 14.95 19.38 -0.49
C SER A 57 16.28 20.05 -0.81
N ALA A 58 16.18 21.34 -1.12
CA ALA A 58 17.23 22.26 -1.51
C ALA A 58 18.49 22.17 -0.63
N PRO A 59 19.67 22.54 -1.17
CA PRO A 59 20.91 22.56 -0.41
C PRO A 59 20.75 23.48 0.80
N GLY A 60 21.14 22.99 1.97
CA GLY A 60 21.52 23.87 3.07
C GLY A 60 22.79 24.60 2.65
N GLU A 61 22.62 25.76 2.02
CA GLU A 61 23.68 26.76 1.91
C GLU A 61 24.03 27.24 3.31
N GLU A 62 25.10 26.65 3.84
CA GLU A 62 26.18 27.29 4.58
C GLU A 62 26.02 28.81 4.74
N ASN A 63 25.80 29.26 5.98
CA ASN A 63 26.24 30.58 6.43
C ASN A 63 26.37 30.58 7.95
N GLU A 64 27.61 30.64 8.46
CA GLU A 64 28.01 31.63 9.47
C GLU A 64 29.52 31.51 9.77
N GLY A 65 30.24 32.53 9.29
CA GLY A 65 31.15 33.40 10.05
C GLY A 65 32.18 32.78 10.97
#